data_AF-A0A7C3J7V7-F1
#
_entry.id   AF-A0A7C3J7V7-F1
#
_cell.length_a   1.000
_cell.length_b   1.000
_cell.length_c   1.000
_cell.angle_alpha   90.00
_cell.angle_beta   90.00
_cell.angle_gamma   90.00
#
_symmetry.space_group_name_H-M   'P 1'
#
loop_
_entity.id
_entity.type
_entity.pdbx_description
1 polymer ?
#
loop_
_entity_poly.entity_id
_entity_poly.type
_entity_poly.pdbx_seq_one_letter_code
_entity_poly.pdbx_strand_id
1 'polypeptide(L)'
;MMNLTPFRKTGLILLISLLASLVVILLFQYLASQASPEVGRSITIGAYPNGYAGAAFAVAVVICLVYRQRRWLLLAFGGALLISLIPIYLGLAYPADIFAGAALGLAIGAACYGIFWPPRPNWRWLLWPQLAIVIIVSQMAYLNILPFQFLRWPLADKVLHFLLFGAVVFWLNL
;
A
#
# COMPACT_ATOMS: atom_id res chain seq x y z
N MET A 1 -10.62 -25.17 -15.59
CA MET A 1 -10.80 -24.52 -14.28
C MET A 1 -10.12 -25.38 -13.21
N MET A 2 -8.89 -25.04 -12.80
CA MET A 2 -8.16 -25.83 -11.79
C MET A 2 -8.78 -25.63 -10.40
N ASN A 3 -9.40 -26.69 -9.87
CA ASN A 3 -9.90 -26.75 -8.49
C ASN A 3 -8.73 -26.81 -7.49
N LEU A 4 -8.17 -25.65 -7.18
CA LEU A 4 -7.23 -25.50 -6.07
C LEU A 4 -7.99 -25.69 -4.75
N THR A 5 -7.44 -26.48 -3.83
CA THR A 5 -7.93 -26.58 -2.44
C THR A 5 -7.98 -25.19 -1.81
N PRO A 6 -8.90 -24.91 -0.86
CA PRO A 6 -9.09 -23.57 -0.30
C PRO A 6 -7.77 -22.94 0.21
N PHE A 7 -6.88 -23.76 0.78
CA PHE A 7 -5.55 -23.33 1.22
C PHE A 7 -4.62 -22.88 0.08
N ARG A 8 -4.67 -23.54 -1.09
CA ARG A 8 -3.85 -23.15 -2.25
C ARG A 8 -4.31 -21.83 -2.85
N LYS A 9 -5.61 -21.55 -2.85
CA LYS A 9 -6.16 -20.25 -3.30
C LYS A 9 -5.70 -19.10 -2.39
N THR A 10 -5.74 -19.30 -1.07
CA THR A 10 -5.23 -18.32 -0.10
C THR A 10 -3.75 -18.03 -0.29
N GLY A 11 -2.93 -19.07 -0.45
CA GLY A 11 -1.49 -18.92 -0.66
C GLY A 11 -1.16 -18.14 -1.94
N LEU A 12 -1.91 -18.39 -3.02
CA LEU A 12 -1.71 -17.71 -4.30
C LEU A 12 -2.10 -16.22 -4.21
N ILE A 13 -3.19 -15.89 -3.51
CA ILE A 13 -3.61 -14.50 -3.29
C ILE A 13 -2.60 -13.75 -2.42
N LEU A 14 -2.06 -14.40 -1.39
CA LEU A 14 -0.99 -13.84 -0.56
C LEU A 14 0.25 -13.51 -1.41
N LEU A 15 0.70 -14.46 -2.23
CA LEU A 15 1.83 -14.24 -3.14
C LEU A 15 1.57 -13.10 -4.12
N ILE A 16 0.39 -13.05 -4.73
CA ILE A 16 0.00 -11.95 -5.63
C ILE A 16 0.01 -10.61 -4.89
N SER A 17 -0.58 -10.54 -3.69
CA SER A 17 -0.65 -9.31 -2.91
C SER A 17 0.74 -8.81 -2.49
N LEU A 18 1.63 -9.73 -2.13
CA LEU A 18 2.99 -9.43 -1.72
C LEU A 18 3.80 -8.92 -2.92
N LEU A 19 3.74 -9.62 -4.06
CA LEU A 19 4.39 -9.18 -5.29
C LEU A 19 3.85 -7.82 -5.77
N ALA A 20 2.53 -7.63 -5.75
CA ALA A 20 1.92 -6.35 -6.11
C ALA A 20 2.37 -5.22 -5.17
N SER A 21 2.39 -5.46 -3.85
CA SER A 21 2.86 -4.47 -2.89
C SER A 21 4.33 -4.12 -3.11
N LEU A 22 5.17 -5.11 -3.41
CA LEU A 22 6.59 -4.94 -3.65
C LEU A 22 6.83 -4.13 -4.93
N VAL A 23 6.13 -4.46 -6.02
CA VAL A 23 6.23 -3.70 -7.29
C VAL A 23 5.82 -2.25 -7.10
N VAL A 24 4.70 -1.99 -6.41
CA VAL A 24 4.23 -0.62 -6.17
C VAL A 24 5.21 0.15 -5.30
N ILE A 25 5.69 -0.45 -4.20
CA ILE A 25 6.64 0.22 -3.31
C ILE A 25 7.97 0.50 -4.02
N LEU A 26 8.50 -0.45 -4.79
CA LEU A 26 9.71 -0.24 -5.60
C LEU A 26 9.52 0.85 -6.64
N LEU A 27 8.34 0.92 -7.28
CA LEU A 27 8.02 2.00 -8.21
C LEU A 27 8.05 3.37 -7.50
N PHE A 28 7.45 3.47 -6.32
CA PHE A 28 7.50 4.71 -5.52
C PHE A 28 8.93 5.05 -5.07
N GLN A 29 9.72 4.06 -4.65
CA GLN A 29 11.13 4.27 -4.29
C GLN A 29 11.96 4.72 -5.49
N TYR A 30 11.70 4.18 -6.68
CA TYR A 30 12.34 4.61 -7.93
C TYR A 30 11.97 6.06 -8.30
N LEU A 31 10.71 6.45 -8.10
CA LEU A 31 10.29 7.84 -8.31
C LEU A 31 10.90 8.79 -7.27
N ALA A 32 10.99 8.36 -6.00
CA ALA A 32 11.58 9.14 -4.92
C ALA A 32 13.11 9.30 -5.07
N SER A 33 13.81 8.27 -5.56
CA SER A 33 15.25 8.34 -5.82
C SER A 33 15.60 9.26 -6.97
N GLN A 34 14.72 9.40 -7.97
CA GLN A 34 14.85 10.42 -9.02
C GLN A 34 14.59 11.83 -8.50
N ALA A 35 13.73 12.00 -7.49
CA ALA A 35 13.36 13.31 -6.96
C ALA A 35 14.43 13.91 -6.04
N SER A 36 15.07 13.09 -5.19
CA SER A 36 16.07 13.55 -4.22
C SER A 36 17.23 12.55 -4.07
N PRO A 37 18.48 12.92 -4.45
CA PRO A 37 19.64 12.02 -4.35
C PRO A 37 20.01 11.62 -2.91
N GLU A 38 19.58 12.37 -1.90
CA GLU A 38 19.74 12.01 -0.48
C GLU A 38 18.82 10.84 -0.07
N VAL A 39 17.63 10.73 -0.68
CA VAL A 39 16.66 9.65 -0.45
C VAL A 39 17.06 8.39 -1.23
N GLY A 40 17.70 8.54 -2.40
CA GLY A 40 18.16 7.45 -3.25
C GLY A 40 19.32 6.61 -2.68
N ARG A 41 19.98 7.06 -1.61
CA ARG A 41 21.17 6.40 -1.04
C ARG A 41 20.85 5.23 -0.11
N SER A 42 19.60 5.09 0.35
CA SER A 42 19.18 4.07 1.32
C SER A 42 18.31 3.00 0.65
N ILE A 43 18.90 2.19 -0.23
CA ILE A 43 18.18 1.33 -1.18
C ILE A 43 17.32 0.22 -0.53
N THR A 44 17.34 0.00 0.79
CA THR A 44 16.62 -1.17 1.34
C THR A 44 15.97 -1.00 2.70
N ILE A 45 16.52 -0.24 3.66
CA ILE A 45 16.03 -0.29 5.06
C ILE A 45 15.33 1.01 5.51
N GLY A 46 15.59 2.12 4.82
CA GLY A 46 15.11 3.46 5.20
C GLY A 46 14.54 4.32 4.07
N ALA A 47 14.39 3.76 2.85
CA ALA A 47 13.82 4.52 1.74
C ALA A 47 12.33 4.80 1.98
N TYR A 48 11.92 6.03 1.68
CA TYR A 48 10.51 6.39 1.60
C TYR A 48 9.91 5.87 0.28
N PRO A 49 8.76 5.17 0.29
CA PRO A 49 8.06 4.55 1.43
C PRO A 49 8.69 3.20 1.85
N ASN A 50 8.56 2.83 3.13
CA ASN A 50 9.24 1.65 3.69
C ASN A 50 8.66 0.32 3.16
N GLY A 51 9.53 -0.50 2.54
CA GLY A 51 9.16 -1.79 1.94
C GLY A 51 8.80 -2.89 2.95
N TYR A 52 9.51 -2.97 4.07
CA TYR A 52 9.24 -3.98 5.12
C TYR A 52 7.87 -3.74 5.77
N ALA A 53 7.56 -2.47 6.07
CA ALA A 53 6.25 -2.09 6.58
C ALA A 53 5.15 -2.44 5.56
N GLY A 54 5.30 -2.05 4.30
CA GLY A 54 4.28 -2.33 3.28
C GLY A 54 4.04 -3.81 3.02
N ALA A 55 5.09 -4.62 2.94
CA ALA A 55 4.95 -6.07 2.77
C ALA A 55 4.27 -6.72 3.98
N ALA A 56 4.66 -6.34 5.21
CA ALA A 56 4.08 -6.89 6.44
C ALA A 56 2.59 -6.55 6.57
N PHE A 57 2.21 -5.30 6.28
CA PHE A 57 0.81 -4.86 6.33
C PHE A 57 -0.04 -5.44 5.20
N ALA A 58 0.52 -5.66 4.00
CA ALA A 58 -0.17 -6.34 2.90
C ALA A 58 -0.53 -7.79 3.26
N VAL A 59 0.41 -8.53 3.84
CA VAL A 59 0.16 -9.90 4.32
C VAL A 59 -0.86 -9.89 5.46
N ALA A 60 -0.71 -8.97 6.42
CA ALA A 60 -1.59 -8.92 7.58
C ALA A 60 -3.05 -8.69 7.21
N VAL A 61 -3.34 -7.78 6.26
CA VAL A 61 -4.71 -7.49 5.84
C VAL A 61 -5.33 -8.67 5.10
N VAL A 62 -4.57 -9.39 4.26
CA VAL A 62 -5.09 -10.54 3.51
C VAL A 62 -5.41 -11.70 4.47
N ILE A 63 -4.52 -11.99 5.43
CA ILE A 63 -4.77 -13.00 6.47
C ILE A 63 -6.02 -12.65 7.28
N CYS A 64 -6.16 -11.38 7.68
CA CYS A 64 -7.33 -10.89 8.39
C CYS A 64 -8.62 -11.09 7.60
N LEU A 65 -8.63 -10.71 6.32
CA LEU A 65 -9.81 -10.77 5.47
C LEU A 65 -10.20 -12.20 5.09
N VAL A 66 -9.23 -13.10 4.94
CA VAL A 66 -9.49 -14.51 4.61
C VAL A 66 -9.99 -15.30 5.82
N TYR A 67 -9.31 -15.21 6.96
CA TYR A 67 -9.64 -16.03 8.13
C TYR A 67 -10.68 -15.39 9.05
N ARG A 68 -10.86 -14.06 9.02
CA ARG A 68 -11.89 -13.28 9.74
C ARG A 68 -12.04 -13.59 11.25
N GLN A 69 -11.07 -14.25 11.88
CA GLN A 69 -11.07 -14.50 13.33
C GLN A 69 -10.20 -13.46 14.05
N ARG A 70 -10.68 -13.00 15.22
CA ARG A 70 -9.97 -12.00 16.05
C ARG A 70 -8.56 -12.42 16.46
N ARG A 71 -8.30 -13.72 16.63
CA ARG A 71 -6.96 -14.24 16.98
C ARG A 71 -5.95 -13.98 15.88
N TRP A 72 -6.32 -14.26 14.63
CA TRP A 72 -5.46 -14.03 13.46
C TRP A 72 -5.26 -12.54 13.19
N LEU A 73 -6.27 -11.70 13.46
CA LEU A 73 -6.14 -10.25 13.40
C LEU A 73 -5.03 -9.76 14.35
N LEU A 74 -5.10 -10.14 15.63
CA LEU A 74 -4.14 -9.69 16.64
C LEU A 74 -2.72 -10.18 16.33
N LEU A 75 -2.56 -11.42 15.89
CA LEU A 75 -1.26 -11.98 15.54
C LEU A 75 -0.66 -11.31 14.30
N ALA A 76 -1.46 -11.11 13.26
CA ALA A 76 -0.98 -10.57 11.99
C ALA A 76 -0.64 -9.08 12.10
N PHE A 77 -1.53 -8.27 12.69
CA PHE A 77 -1.27 -6.85 12.91
C PHE A 77 -0.22 -6.62 14.00
N GLY A 78 -0.21 -7.42 15.05
CA GLY A 78 0.84 -7.38 16.07
C GLY A 78 2.22 -7.68 15.48
N GLY A 79 2.32 -8.72 14.64
CA GLY A 79 3.55 -9.05 13.91
C GLY A 79 3.97 -7.94 12.95
N ALA A 80 3.03 -7.37 12.19
CA ALA A 80 3.33 -6.26 11.28
C ALA A 80 3.82 -5.01 12.00
N LEU A 81 3.22 -4.67 13.16
CA LEU A 81 3.68 -3.57 14.00
C LEU A 81 5.09 -3.82 14.53
N LEU A 82 5.38 -5.02 15.03
CA LEU A 82 6.71 -5.38 15.51
C LEU A 82 7.78 -5.25 14.41
N ILE A 83 7.51 -5.79 13.22
CA ILE A 83 8.41 -5.67 12.06
C ILE A 83 8.65 -4.20 11.70
N SER A 84 7.59 -3.39 11.79
CA SER A 84 7.65 -1.96 11.46
C SER A 84 8.34 -1.11 12.54
N LEU A 85 8.39 -1.57 13.80
CA LEU A 85 9.04 -0.84 14.90
C LEU A 85 10.57 -1.01 14.89
N ILE A 86 11.09 -2.11 14.33
CA ILE A 86 12.53 -2.40 14.28
C ILE A 86 13.33 -1.28 13.59
N PRO A 87 12.94 -0.79 12.39
CA PRO A 87 13.65 0.30 11.73
C PRO A 87 13.58 1.64 12.47
N ILE A 88 12.51 1.91 13.24
CA ILE A 88 12.40 3.12 14.08
C ILE A 88 13.41 3.04 15.21
N TYR A 89 13.46 1.90 15.89
CA TYR A 89 14.37 1.67 17.01
C TYR A 89 15.84 1.75 16.59
N LEU A 90 16.16 1.24 15.40
CA LEU A 90 17.51 1.30 14.83
C LEU A 90 17.86 2.68 14.24
N GLY A 91 16.93 3.65 14.23
CA GLY A 91 17.14 4.97 13.63
C GLY A 91 17.30 4.93 12.10
N LEU A 92 16.80 3.87 11.45
CA LEU A 92 16.99 3.62 10.02
C LEU A 92 15.86 4.17 9.15
N ALA A 93 14.66 4.38 9.72
CA ALA A 93 13.51 4.92 9.00
C ALA A 93 12.73 5.91 9.86
N TYR A 94 12.19 6.95 9.23
CA TYR A 94 11.30 7.87 9.93
C TYR A 94 9.94 7.20 10.15
N PRO A 95 9.23 7.52 11.27
CA PRO A 95 7.88 7.01 11.51
C PRO A 95 6.93 7.29 10.34
N ALA A 96 7.10 8.44 9.67
CA ALA A 96 6.34 8.83 8.50
C ALA A 96 6.47 7.84 7.33
N ASP A 97 7.68 7.28 7.11
CA ASP A 97 8.00 6.35 6.02
C ASP A 97 7.29 5.00 6.23
N ILE A 98 7.17 4.62 7.50
CA ILE A 98 6.49 3.39 7.94
C ILE A 98 4.98 3.55 7.82
N PHE A 99 4.42 4.71 8.20
CA PHE A 99 3.01 5.00 7.97
C PHE A 99 2.64 4.96 6.49
N ALA A 100 3.49 5.54 5.63
CA ALA A 100 3.29 5.50 4.18
C ALA A 100 3.34 4.06 3.63
N GLY A 101 4.34 3.29 4.04
CA GLY A 101 4.45 1.87 3.67
C GLY A 101 3.26 1.05 4.15
N ALA A 102 2.85 1.21 5.40
CA ALA A 102 1.69 0.54 5.99
C ALA A 102 0.39 0.84 5.24
N ALA A 103 0.16 2.11 4.90
CA ALA A 103 -1.01 2.53 4.13
C ALA A 103 -1.07 1.88 2.74
N LEU A 104 0.06 1.84 2.00
CA LEU A 104 0.14 1.11 0.72
C LEU A 104 -0.13 -0.37 0.88
N GLY A 105 0.52 -1.00 1.87
CA GLY A 105 0.39 -2.43 2.13
C GLY A 105 -1.05 -2.82 2.38
N LEU A 106 -1.72 -2.12 3.30
CA LEU A 106 -3.13 -2.33 3.63
C LEU A 106 -4.03 -2.20 2.40
N ALA A 107 -3.81 -1.16 1.61
CA ALA A 107 -4.67 -0.86 0.48
C ALA A 107 -4.52 -1.86 -0.67
N ILE A 108 -3.29 -2.26 -0.98
CA ILE A 108 -3.01 -3.24 -2.04
C ILE A 108 -3.51 -4.63 -1.62
N GLY A 109 -3.25 -5.04 -0.37
CA GLY A 109 -3.74 -6.32 0.14
C GLY A 109 -5.27 -6.39 0.17
N ALA A 110 -5.94 -5.30 0.55
CA ALA A 110 -7.39 -5.19 0.52
C ALA A 110 -7.96 -5.28 -0.91
N ALA A 111 -7.33 -4.61 -1.88
CA ALA A 111 -7.72 -4.69 -3.28
C ALA A 111 -7.53 -6.10 -3.87
N CYS A 112 -6.38 -6.73 -3.62
CA CYS A 112 -6.11 -8.10 -4.08
C CYS A 112 -7.13 -9.09 -3.49
N TYR A 113 -7.49 -8.94 -2.21
CA TYR A 113 -8.54 -9.75 -1.60
C TYR A 113 -9.89 -9.56 -2.32
N GLY A 114 -10.33 -8.32 -2.52
CA GLY A 114 -11.64 -8.02 -3.13
C GLY A 114 -11.79 -8.45 -4.59
N ILE A 115 -10.68 -8.54 -5.33
CA ILE A 115 -10.65 -8.96 -6.74
C ILE A 115 -10.59 -10.49 -6.87
N PHE A 116 -9.74 -11.16 -6.09
CA PHE A 116 -9.39 -12.57 -6.30
C PHE A 116 -10.06 -13.56 -5.34
N TRP A 117 -10.59 -13.09 -4.19
CA TRP A 117 -11.21 -13.97 -3.19
C TRP A 117 -12.70 -14.25 -3.42
N PRO A 118 -13.59 -13.24 -3.57
CA PRO A 118 -15.02 -13.50 -3.70
C PRO A 118 -15.39 -14.09 -5.08
N PRO A 119 -16.43 -14.93 -5.17
CA PRO A 119 -16.91 -15.51 -6.43
C PRO A 119 -17.45 -14.46 -7.42
N ARG A 120 -17.72 -13.23 -6.94
CA ARG A 120 -17.96 -12.06 -7.78
C ARG A 120 -16.98 -10.96 -7.33
N PRO A 121 -16.14 -10.43 -8.24
CA PRO A 121 -15.22 -9.36 -7.89
C PRO A 121 -16.00 -8.13 -7.45
N ASN A 122 -15.72 -7.64 -6.24
CA ASN A 122 -16.33 -6.43 -5.72
C ASN A 122 -15.38 -5.26 -5.99
N TRP A 123 -15.64 -4.52 -7.07
CA TRP A 123 -14.90 -3.33 -7.48
C TRP A 123 -14.81 -2.25 -6.39
N ARG A 124 -15.70 -2.30 -5.38
CA ARG A 124 -15.63 -1.51 -4.14
C ARG A 124 -14.26 -1.57 -3.43
N TRP A 125 -13.51 -2.65 -3.59
CA TRP A 125 -12.20 -2.80 -2.96
C TRP A 125 -11.08 -2.03 -3.67
N LEU A 126 -11.29 -1.56 -4.90
CA LEU A 126 -10.35 -0.69 -5.62
C LEU A 126 -10.30 0.76 -5.08
N LEU A 127 -11.25 1.16 -4.23
CA LEU A 127 -11.24 2.47 -3.59
C LEU A 127 -10.09 2.62 -2.58
N TRP A 128 -9.72 1.53 -1.92
CA TRP A 128 -8.66 1.53 -0.92
C TRP A 128 -7.28 1.92 -1.49
N PRO A 129 -6.79 1.34 -2.62
CA PRO A 129 -5.54 1.78 -3.23
C PRO A 129 -5.61 3.21 -3.75
N GLN A 130 -6.76 3.68 -4.24
CA GLN A 130 -6.92 5.08 -4.65
C GLN A 130 -6.77 6.04 -3.47
N LEU A 131 -7.46 5.77 -2.35
CA LEU A 131 -7.34 6.57 -1.12
C LEU A 131 -5.91 6.55 -0.57
N ALA A 132 -5.25 5.39 -0.55
CA ALA A 132 -3.87 5.29 -0.10
C ALA A 132 -2.92 6.11 -0.99
N ILE A 133 -3.08 6.05 -2.31
CA ILE A 133 -2.31 6.90 -3.23
C ILE A 133 -2.53 8.38 -2.92
N VAL A 134 -3.78 8.84 -2.74
CA VAL A 134 -4.07 10.24 -2.41
C VAL A 134 -3.42 10.67 -1.09
N ILE A 135 -3.52 9.83 -0.05
CA ILE A 135 -2.92 10.11 1.27
C ILE A 135 -1.40 10.21 1.15
N ILE A 136 -0.76 9.33 0.39
CA ILE A 136 0.70 9.29 0.26
C ILE A 136 1.20 10.45 -0.59
N VAL A 137 0.53 10.75 -1.69
CA VAL A 137 0.85 11.93 -2.51
C VAL A 137 0.71 13.20 -1.67
N SER A 138 -0.33 13.29 -0.83
CA SER A 138 -0.51 14.41 0.11
C SER A 138 0.60 14.45 1.16
N GLN A 139 1.01 13.30 1.71
CA GLN A 139 2.08 13.20 2.70
C GLN A 139 3.46 13.53 2.11
N MET A 140 3.75 13.05 0.89
CA MET A 140 4.97 13.41 0.14
C MET A 140 5.04 14.91 -0.14
N ALA A 141 3.89 15.56 -0.37
CA ALA A 141 3.82 16.99 -0.61
C ALA A 141 4.10 17.77 0.68
N TYR A 142 3.51 17.33 1.80
CA TYR A 142 3.75 17.89 3.11
C TYR A 142 5.21 17.77 3.55
N LEU A 143 5.86 16.65 3.24
CA LEU A 143 7.28 16.41 3.55
C LEU A 143 8.25 17.10 2.58
N ASN A 144 7.77 17.85 1.58
CA ASN A 144 8.57 18.45 0.50
C ASN A 144 9.48 17.43 -0.24
N ILE A 145 9.10 16.15 -0.26
CA ILE A 145 9.83 15.08 -0.97
C ILE A 145 9.37 14.99 -2.43
N LEU A 146 8.17 15.50 -2.74
CA LEU A 146 7.66 15.57 -4.11
C LEU A 146 8.52 16.57 -4.93
N PRO A 147 9.06 16.16 -6.09
CA PRO A 147 9.78 17.10 -6.92
C PRO A 147 8.77 18.13 -7.45
N PHE A 148 9.06 19.42 -7.24
CA PHE A 148 8.24 20.56 -7.71
C PHE A 148 7.92 20.53 -9.22
N GLN A 149 8.53 19.62 -9.99
CA GLN A 149 8.25 19.33 -11.39
C GLN A 149 6.89 18.62 -11.61
N PHE A 150 6.43 17.74 -10.71
CA PHE A 150 5.10 17.11 -10.82
C PHE A 150 3.96 18.04 -10.38
N LEU A 151 4.21 18.95 -9.44
CA LEU A 151 3.23 19.93 -8.99
C LEU A 151 3.02 21.07 -10.01
N ARG A 152 3.98 21.26 -10.93
CA ARG A 152 3.89 22.19 -12.07
C ARG A 152 3.19 21.60 -13.29
N TRP A 153 2.78 20.33 -13.27
CA TRP A 153 2.04 19.77 -14.39
C TRP A 153 0.69 20.48 -14.55
N PRO A 154 0.36 21.03 -15.74
CA PRO A 154 -0.83 21.84 -15.97
C PRO A 154 -2.17 21.08 -15.81
N LEU A 155 -2.13 19.80 -15.43
CA LEU A 155 -3.28 18.94 -15.17
C LEU A 155 -3.26 18.27 -13.78
N ALA A 156 -2.28 18.54 -12.91
CA ALA A 156 -2.20 17.90 -11.59
C ALA A 156 -3.47 18.14 -10.75
N ASP A 157 -3.97 19.38 -10.72
CA ASP A 157 -5.24 19.73 -10.09
C ASP A 157 -6.42 18.96 -10.70
N LYS A 158 -6.43 18.76 -12.02
CA LYS A 158 -7.51 18.04 -12.71
C LYS A 158 -7.48 16.55 -12.44
N VAL A 159 -6.32 15.92 -12.33
CA VAL A 159 -6.19 14.49 -12.00
C VAL A 159 -6.58 14.24 -10.54
N LEU A 160 -6.17 15.12 -9.62
CA LEU A 160 -6.61 15.08 -8.23
C LEU A 160 -8.13 15.23 -8.13
N HIS A 161 -8.71 16.22 -8.81
CA HIS A 161 -10.15 16.39 -8.86
C HIS A 161 -10.85 15.21 -9.52
N PHE A 162 -10.32 14.63 -10.61
CA PHE A 162 -10.95 13.48 -11.27
C PHE A 162 -10.89 12.21 -10.42
N LEU A 163 -9.81 12.00 -9.65
CA LEU A 163 -9.72 10.92 -8.66
C LEU A 163 -10.70 11.12 -7.50
N LEU A 164 -10.81 12.35 -7.00
CA LEU A 164 -11.68 12.70 -5.87
C LEU A 164 -13.16 12.64 -6.30
N PHE A 165 -13.50 13.18 -7.47
CA PHE A 165 -14.82 13.11 -8.08
C PHE A 165 -15.17 11.68 -8.52
N GLY A 166 -14.20 10.93 -9.05
CA GLY A 166 -14.36 9.51 -9.37
C GLY A 166 -14.64 8.66 -8.13
N ALA A 167 -13.96 8.92 -7.02
CA ALA A 167 -14.22 8.26 -5.74
C ALA A 167 -15.62 8.59 -5.19
N VAL A 168 -16.07 9.85 -5.32
CA VAL A 168 -17.39 10.31 -4.87
C VAL A 168 -18.52 9.77 -5.76
N VAL A 169 -18.37 9.81 -7.09
CA VAL A 169 -19.35 9.28 -8.05
C VAL A 169 -19.46 7.76 -7.94
N PHE A 170 -18.35 7.06 -7.70
CA PHE A 170 -18.34 5.62 -7.47
C PHE A 170 -18.97 5.23 -6.12
N TRP A 171 -18.90 6.11 -5.12
CA TRP A 171 -19.57 5.93 -3.81
C TRP A 171 -21.08 6.20 -3.88
N LEU A 172 -21.52 7.16 -4.70
CA LEU A 172 -22.94 7.55 -4.83
C LEU A 172 -23.76 6.65 -5.77
N ASN A 173 -23.13 5.94 -6.71
CA ASN A 173 -23.81 5.13 -7.73
C ASN A 173 -23.90 3.63 -7.36
N LEU A 174 -23.90 3.30 -6.06
CA LEU A 174 -23.80 1.92 -5.54
C LEU A 174 -24.62 1.67 -4.27
#